data_AF-A0A7J8MH81-F1
#
_entry.id   AF-A0A7J8MH81-F1
#
_cell.length_a   1.000
_cell.length_b   1.000
_cell.length_c   1.000
_cell.angle_alpha   90.00
_cell.angle_beta   90.00
_cell.angle_gamma   90.00
#
_symmetry.space_group_name_H-M   'P 1'
#
loop_
_entity.id
_entity.type
_entity.pdbx_description
1 polymer ?
#
loop_
_entity_poly.entity_id
_entity_poly.type
_entity_poly.pdbx_seq_one_letter_code
_entity_poly.pdbx_strand_id
1 'polypeptide(L)'
;MSPSIKSETNFFIAPNDAGNKEVTWRKGQKGLWKFYSVGDVLKNGASFIKQTGVGGAKPNYNQEQDFKVEIVGSVKELTSASGILRCSKSLTC
;
A
#
# COMPACT_ATOMS: atom_id res chain seq x y z
N MET A 1 20.99 -1.78 5.35
CA MET A 1 20.03 -1.63 4.23
C MET A 1 19.14 -0.43 4.50
N SER A 2 18.81 0.35 3.47
CA SER A 2 18.08 1.63 3.58
C SER A 2 16.91 1.66 2.59
N PRO A 3 15.82 0.90 2.84
CA PRO A 3 14.70 0.79 1.91
C PRO A 3 13.96 2.11 1.70
N SER A 4 13.37 2.23 0.51
CA SER A 4 12.42 3.27 0.14
C SER A 4 11.08 2.61 -0.18
N ILE A 5 10.00 3.10 0.43
CA ILE A 5 8.63 2.60 0.24
C ILE A 5 7.73 3.77 -0.11
N LYS A 6 7.02 3.66 -1.22
CA LYS A 6 5.86 4.49 -1.55
C LYS A 6 4.61 3.64 -1.37
N SER A 7 3.79 3.96 -0.39
CA SER A 7 2.41 3.50 -0.28
C SER A 7 1.53 4.54 -0.95
N GLU A 8 0.75 4.14 -1.94
CA GLU A 8 -0.10 5.05 -2.69
C GLU A 8 -1.48 4.43 -2.89
N THR A 9 -2.49 5.15 -2.40
CA THR A 9 -3.91 4.81 -2.53
C THR A 9 -4.31 3.41 -2.05
N ASN A 10 -3.69 2.92 -0.97
CA ASN A 10 -4.08 1.69 -0.28
C ASN A 10 -5.21 1.94 0.74
N PHE A 11 -5.93 0.88 1.09
CA PHE A 11 -6.99 0.90 2.09
C PHE A 11 -6.63 -0.01 3.27
N PHE A 12 -6.17 0.58 4.39
CA PHE A 12 -5.77 -0.16 5.58
C PHE A 12 -6.87 -0.13 6.64
N ILE A 13 -7.25 -1.31 7.14
CA ILE A 13 -8.17 -1.47 8.27
C ILE A 13 -7.38 -2.15 9.38
N ALA A 14 -7.08 -1.42 10.46
CA ALA A 14 -6.42 -2.02 11.61
C ALA A 14 -7.34 -3.03 12.32
N PRO A 15 -6.80 -4.06 12.99
CA PRO A 15 -7.56 -4.93 13.88
C PRO A 15 -8.15 -4.15 15.06
N ASN A 16 -9.12 -4.75 15.76
CA ASN A 16 -9.77 -4.11 16.91
C ASN A 16 -8.83 -3.93 18.11
N ASP A 17 -7.77 -4.74 18.21
CA ASP A 17 -6.77 -4.64 19.27
C ASP A 17 -6.10 -3.26 19.28
N ALA A 18 -6.03 -2.65 20.46
CA ALA A 18 -5.53 -1.28 20.62
C ALA A 18 -4.03 -1.12 20.27
N GLY A 19 -3.23 -2.19 20.36
CA GLY A 19 -1.78 -2.14 20.14
C GLY A 19 -1.33 -2.21 18.67
N ASN A 20 -2.20 -2.67 17.77
CA ASN A 20 -1.83 -3.04 16.40
C ASN A 20 -2.37 -2.05 15.38
N LYS A 21 -1.97 -0.78 15.50
CA LYS A 21 -2.49 0.33 14.69
C LYS A 21 -1.53 0.84 13.62
N GLU A 22 -0.24 0.75 13.86
CA GLU A 22 0.76 1.24 12.92
C GLU A 22 0.90 0.26 11.73
N VAL A 23 0.68 0.77 10.52
CA VAL A 23 0.80 0.01 9.26
C VAL A 23 2.26 -0.38 9.00
N THR A 24 3.21 0.45 9.41
CA THR A 24 4.63 0.25 9.14
C THR A 24 5.39 -0.36 10.31
N TRP A 25 6.18 -1.41 10.05
CA TRP A 25 7.10 -1.95 11.03
C TRP A 25 8.54 -1.81 10.56
N ARG A 26 9.43 -1.35 11.45
CA ARG A 26 10.85 -1.12 11.14
C ARG A 26 11.74 -1.97 12.04
N LYS A 27 12.30 -3.03 11.47
CA LYS A 27 13.26 -3.93 12.12
C LYS A 27 14.69 -3.50 11.81
N GLY A 28 15.44 -3.03 12.83
CA GLY A 28 16.85 -2.63 12.71
C GLY A 28 17.14 -1.13 12.77
N GLN A 29 18.38 -0.71 12.44
CA GLN A 29 18.81 0.69 12.46
C GLN A 29 18.14 1.50 11.34
N LYS A 30 17.60 2.67 11.71
CA LYS A 30 16.56 3.40 10.95
C LYS A 30 17.06 4.57 10.10
N GLY A 31 18.36 4.86 10.11
CA GLY A 31 18.88 6.20 9.80
C GLY A 31 18.64 6.75 8.39
N LEU A 32 18.25 5.91 7.42
CA LEU A 32 18.16 6.31 6.00
C LEU A 32 16.92 5.78 5.28
N TRP A 33 15.94 5.26 6.00
CA TRP A 33 14.75 4.66 5.37
C TRP A 33 13.82 5.78 4.88
N LYS A 34 13.22 5.59 3.71
CA LYS A 34 12.34 6.60 3.11
C LYS A 34 10.94 6.04 2.89
N PHE A 35 10.04 6.21 3.85
CA PHE A 35 8.67 5.67 3.75
C PHE A 35 7.69 6.82 3.53
N TYR A 36 6.75 6.63 2.63
CA TYR A 36 5.74 7.64 2.31
C TYR A 36 4.38 6.98 2.09
N SER A 37 3.35 7.73 2.43
CA SER A 37 1.95 7.36 2.26
C SER A 37 1.27 8.52 1.53
N VAL A 38 0.62 8.23 0.40
CA VAL A 38 0.00 9.22 -0.48
C VAL A 38 -1.42 8.74 -0.80
N GLY A 39 -2.44 9.46 -0.35
CA GLY A 39 -3.83 9.10 -0.65
C GLY A 39 -4.34 7.81 0.01
N ASP A 40 -3.58 7.22 0.93
CA ASP A 40 -4.02 6.02 1.66
C ASP A 40 -5.19 6.34 2.60
N VAL A 41 -6.13 5.40 2.72
CA VAL A 41 -7.19 5.44 3.74
C VAL A 41 -6.82 4.56 4.91
N LEU A 42 -6.87 5.15 6.10
CA LEU A 42 -6.57 4.50 7.37
C LEU A 42 -7.87 4.40 8.19
N LYS A 43 -8.34 3.18 8.44
CA LYS A 43 -9.57 2.89 9.19
C LYS A 43 -9.26 2.14 10.48
N ASN A 44 -10.22 2.21 11.42
CA ASN A 44 -10.14 1.56 12.72
C ASN A 44 -8.90 1.95 13.57
N GLY A 45 -8.50 3.23 13.46
CA GLY A 45 -7.33 3.77 14.14
C GLY A 45 -6.00 3.42 13.50
N ALA A 46 -5.97 2.86 12.28
CA ALA A 46 -4.73 2.63 11.56
C ALA A 46 -3.91 3.92 11.42
N SER A 47 -2.58 3.80 11.43
CA SER A 47 -1.66 4.93 11.35
C SER A 47 -0.47 4.66 10.44
N PHE A 48 0.07 5.73 9.86
CA PHE A 48 1.32 5.73 9.11
C PHE A 48 2.18 6.88 9.62
N ILE A 49 2.82 6.70 10.78
CA ILE A 49 3.29 7.82 11.60
C ILE A 49 4.57 8.47 11.05
N LYS A 50 5.40 7.74 10.30
CA LYS A 50 6.75 8.20 9.96
C LYS A 50 6.96 8.33 8.46
N GLN A 51 6.47 9.42 7.89
CA GLN A 51 6.97 9.86 6.60
C GLN A 51 8.43 10.29 6.74
N THR A 52 9.33 9.72 5.95
CA THR A 52 10.77 9.98 6.08
C THR A 52 11.41 10.25 4.72
N GLY A 53 12.19 11.32 4.63
CA GLY A 53 12.90 11.76 3.43
C GLY A 53 12.27 12.99 2.77
N VAL A 54 13.11 13.83 2.15
CA VAL A 54 12.70 15.03 1.41
C VAL A 54 12.35 14.62 -0.03
N GLY A 55 11.19 15.03 -0.54
CA GLY A 55 10.81 14.87 -1.95
C GLY A 55 10.04 13.59 -2.32
N GLY A 56 9.62 12.75 -1.36
CA GLY A 56 8.81 11.55 -1.64
C GLY A 56 9.65 10.30 -1.99
N ALA A 57 8.97 9.18 -2.19
CA ALA A 57 9.55 7.99 -2.81
C ALA A 57 9.04 7.93 -4.23
N LYS A 58 9.91 8.24 -5.19
CA LYS A 58 9.59 8.09 -6.61
C LYS A 58 9.86 6.63 -7.00
N PRO A 59 8.87 5.90 -7.56
CA PRO A 59 9.14 4.59 -8.15
C PRO A 59 9.96 4.79 -9.43
N ASN A 60 10.89 3.88 -9.69
CA ASN A 60 11.76 3.93 -10.87
C ASN A 60 11.12 3.24 -12.07
N TYR A 61 9.84 3.51 -12.33
CA TYR A 61 9.15 2.95 -13.49
C TYR A 61 9.63 3.63 -14.78
N ASN A 62 9.85 2.82 -15.82
CA ASN A 62 9.92 3.32 -17.18
C ASN A 62 8.50 3.52 -17.75
N GLN A 63 8.39 4.01 -18.97
CA GLN A 63 7.09 4.31 -19.59
C GLN A 63 6.21 3.07 -19.79
N GLU A 64 6.79 1.88 -19.99
CA GLU A 64 6.05 0.62 -20.15
C GLU A 64 5.55 0.04 -18.81
N GLN A 65 6.19 0.44 -17.71
CA GLN A 65 5.86 0.02 -16.36
C GLN A 65 4.93 1.02 -15.65
N ASP A 66 4.73 2.20 -16.23
CA ASP A 66 3.85 3.22 -15.67
C ASP A 66 2.39 2.76 -15.74
N PHE A 67 1.66 3.02 -14.67
CA PHE A 67 0.23 2.73 -14.62
C PHE A 67 -0.46 3.81 -13.79
N LYS A 68 -1.71 4.10 -14.17
CA LYS A 68 -2.55 5.02 -13.43
C LYS A 68 -2.91 4.40 -12.08
N VAL A 69 -2.58 5.11 -10.99
CA VAL A 69 -3.10 4.78 -9.66
C VAL A 69 -4.50 5.38 -9.55
N GLU A 70 -5.49 4.51 -9.32
CA GLU A 70 -6.89 4.92 -9.13
C GLU A 70 -7.13 5.56 -7.76
N ILE A 71 -8.32 6.14 -7.57
CA ILE A 71 -8.73 6.75 -6.30
C ILE A 71 -9.05 5.71 -5.23
N VAL A 72 -8.93 6.09 -3.96
CA VAL A 72 -9.02 5.16 -2.82
C VAL A 72 -10.39 4.50 -2.66
N GLY A 73 -11.45 5.14 -3.15
CA GLY A 73 -12.81 4.58 -3.17
C GLY A 73 -12.93 3.32 -4.03
N SER A 74 -12.10 3.18 -5.05
CA SER A 74 -12.15 2.08 -6.01
C SER A 74 -11.38 0.84 -5.56
N VAL A 75 -10.53 0.94 -4.53
CA VAL A 75 -9.64 -0.16 -4.09
C VAL A 75 -10.41 -1.45 -3.81
N LYS A 76 -11.56 -1.34 -3.15
CA LYS A 76 -12.41 -2.50 -2.82
C LYS A 76 -12.95 -3.20 -4.06
N GLU A 77 -13.31 -2.44 -5.09
CA GLU A 77 -13.79 -2.98 -6.35
C GLU A 77 -12.64 -3.59 -7.16
N LEU A 78 -11.52 -2.87 -7.27
CA LEU A 78 -10.32 -3.32 -7.98
C LEU A 78 -9.73 -4.62 -7.42
N THR A 79 -9.86 -4.83 -6.11
CA THR A 79 -9.35 -6.04 -5.43
C THR A 79 -10.44 -7.11 -5.21
N SER A 80 -11.67 -6.89 -5.67
CA SER A 80 -12.78 -7.83 -5.46
C SER A 80 -12.57 -9.19 -6.14
N ALA A 81 -11.82 -9.21 -7.24
CA ALA A 81 -11.46 -10.41 -7.99
C ALA A 81 -10.07 -10.95 -7.65
N SER A 82 -9.43 -10.47 -6.57
CA SER A 82 -8.13 -10.99 -6.14
C SER A 82 -8.20 -12.46 -5.74
N GLY A 83 -7.14 -13.21 -6.06
CA GLY A 83 -7.04 -14.65 -5.81
C GLY A 83 -7.03 -15.45 -7.11
N ILE A 84 -7.26 -16.77 -6.99
CA ILE A 84 -7.29 -17.65 -8.16
C ILE A 84 -8.53 -17.37 -9.02
N LEU A 85 -8.34 -17.40 -10.34
CA LEU A 85 -9.46 -17.39 -11.28
C LEU A 85 -10.38 -18.57 -11.02
N ARG A 86 -11.67 -18.30 -10.83
CA ARG A 86 -12.70 -19.34 -10.66
C ARG A 86 -13.16 -19.81 -12.03
N CYS A 87 -12.40 -20.71 -12.62
CA CYS A 87 -12.72 -21.29 -13.92
C CYS A 87 -13.74 -22.42 -13.76
N SER A 88 -14.72 -22.46 -14.64
CA SER A 88 -15.67 -23.56 -14.77
C SER A 88 -15.69 -24.02 -16.22
N LYS A 89 -16.19 -25.23 -16.50
CA LYS A 89 -16.25 -25.76 -17.88
C LYS A 89 -17.01 -24.86 -18.85
N SER A 90 -17.82 -23.92 -18.35
CA SER A 90 -18.60 -22.97 -19.14
C SER A 90 -18.02 -21.55 -19.19
N LEU A 91 -16.86 -21.29 -18.57
CA LEU A 91 -16.22 -19.96 -18.57
C LEU A 91 -14.85 -20.04 -19.23
N THR A 92 -14.58 -19.17 -20.20
CA THR A 92 -13.23 -18.97 -20.73
C THR A 92 -12.44 -18.14 -19.73
N CYS A 93 -11.45 -18.80 -19.13
CA CYS A 93 -10.26 -18.20 -18.56
C CYS A 93 -9.12 -18.44 -19.56
#